data_AF-A0AAX2JC83-F1
#
_entry.id   AF-A0AAX2JC83-F1
#
_cell.length_a   1.000
_cell.length_b   1.000
_cell.length_c   1.000
_cell.angle_alpha   90.00
_cell.angle_beta   90.00
_cell.angle_gamma   90.00
#
_symmetry.space_group_name_H-M   'P 1'
#
loop_
_entity.id
_entity.type
_entity.pdbx_description
1 polymer ?
#
loop_
_entity_poly.entity_id
_entity_poly.type
_entity_poly.pdbx_seq_one_letter_code
_entity_poly.pdbx_strand_id
1 'polypeptide(L)' 'MRQIYLEHINLFMLSIIIGGTPKIFIGTDEEIKEKIVELKGGVLIAG' A
#
# COMPACT_ATOMS: atom_id res chain seq x y z
N MET A 1 1.51 -38.81 7.75
CA MET A 1 1.73 -37.38 8.06
C MET A 1 1.20 -36.55 6.92
N ARG A 2 0.46 -35.47 7.19
CA ARG A 2 -0.01 -34.52 6.17
C ARG A 2 0.87 -33.28 6.26
N GLN A 3 1.59 -32.98 5.19
CA GLN A 3 2.38 -31.76 5.08
C GLN A 3 1.42 -30.58 4.90
N ILE A 4 1.52 -29.57 5.77
CA ILE A 4 0.81 -28.30 5.64
C ILE A 4 1.81 -27.33 5.00
N TYR A 5 1.48 -26.84 3.80
CA TYR A 5 2.26 -25.79 3.15
C TYR A 5 1.81 -24.43 3.68
N LEU A 6 2.73 -23.67 4.27
CA LEU A 6 2.52 -22.25 4.55
C LEU A 6 3.04 -21.47 3.36
N GLU A 7 2.21 -20.64 2.74
CA GLU A 7 2.65 -19.69 1.72
C GLU A 7 3.24 -18.46 2.41
N HIS A 8 4.39 -17.98 1.91
CA HIS A 8 4.98 -16.71 2.37
C HIS A 8 4.34 -15.56 1.60
N ILE A 9 3.83 -14.55 2.31
CA ILE A 9 3.29 -13.33 1.70
C ILE A 9 4.34 -12.23 1.84
N ASN A 10 4.74 -11.65 0.71
CA ASN A 10 5.61 -10.48 0.71
C ASN A 10 4.79 -9.22 0.98
N LEU A 11 5.14 -8.51 2.05
CA LEU A 11 4.52 -7.25 2.44
C LEU A 11 5.51 -6.09 2.25
N PHE A 12 4.97 -4.95 1.84
CA PHE A 12 5.69 -3.71 1.57
C PHE A 12 5.10 -2.60 2.44
N MET A 13 5.93 -1.62 2.80
CA MET A 13 5.54 -0.48 3.62
C MET A 13 5.75 0.82 2.84
N LEU A 14 4.70 1.64 2.76
CA LEU A 14 4.72 2.99 2.23
C LEU A 14 4.48 3.98 3.37
N SER A 15 5.44 4.85 3.64
CA SER A 15 5.32 5.95 4.60
C SER A 15 5.35 7.29 3.86
N ILE A 16 4.33 8.12 4.09
CA ILE A 16 4.16 9.43 3.44
C ILE A 16 3.61 10.46 4.42
N ILE A 17 3.78 11.74 4.13
CA ILE A 17 3.23 12.85 4.90
C ILE A 17 2.11 13.50 4.08
N ILE A 18 0.88 13.50 4.61
CA ILE A 18 -0.28 14.15 4.00
C ILE A 18 -0.76 15.24 4.97
N GLY A 19 -0.77 16.51 4.51
CA GLY A 19 -1.23 17.64 5.34
C GLY A 19 -0.45 17.80 6.65
N GLY A 20 0.85 17.49 6.65
CA GLY A 20 1.71 17.53 7.85
C GLY A 20 1.55 16.35 8.82
N THR A 21 0.66 15.40 8.52
CA THR A 21 0.46 14.19 9.33
C THR A 21 1.10 12.97 8.66
N PRO A 22 1.92 12.17 9.36
CA PRO A 22 2.45 10.93 8.81
C PRO A 22 1.35 9.88 8.63
N LYS A 23 1.39 9.17 7.51
CA LYS A 23 0.52 8.04 7.16
C LYS A 23 1.39 6.87 6.74
N ILE A 24 1.02 5.67 7.19
CA ILE A 24 1.70 4.42 6.89
C ILE A 24 0.70 3.47 6.26
N PHE A 25 1.08 2.87 5.14
CA PHE A 25 0.32 1.83 4.44
C PHE A 25 1.20 0.58 4.37
N ILE A 26 0.59 -0.57 4.66
CA ILE A 26 1.25 -1.87 4.58
C ILE A 26 0.36 -2.76 3.72
N GLY A 27 0.94 -3.39 2.72
CA GLY A 27 0.19 -4.22 1.78
C GLY A 27 1.12 -4.97 0.83
N THR A 28 0.55 -5.69 -0.11
CA THR A 28 1.31 -6.31 -1.20
C THR A 28 1.88 -5.26 -2.13
N ASP A 29 2.77 -5.67 -3.04
CA ASP A 29 3.34 -4.77 -4.07
C ASP A 29 2.25 -4.09 -4.91
N GLU A 30 1.20 -4.84 -5.26
CA GLU A 30 0.05 -4.34 -6.04
C GLU A 30 -0.74 -3.29 -5.25
N GLU A 31 -1.09 -3.58 -3.99
CA GLU A 31 -1.83 -2.66 -3.11
C GLU A 31 -1.06 -1.34 -2.88
N ILE A 32 0.26 -1.44 -2.70
CA ILE A 32 1.10 -0.24 -2.51
C ILE A 32 1.18 0.59 -3.81
N LYS A 33 1.29 -0.04 -4.98
CA LYS A 33 1.28 0.67 -6.27
C LYS A 33 -0.04 1.37 -6.53
N GLU A 34 -1.16 0.71 -6.27
CA GLU A 34 -2.50 1.32 -6.38
C GLU A 34 -2.60 2.54 -5.46
N LYS A 35 -2.14 2.42 -4.21
CA LYS A 35 -2.14 3.53 -3.26
C LYS A 35 -1.31 4.72 -3.77
N ILE A 36 -0.14 4.47 -4.36
CA ILE A 36 0.70 5.53 -4.95
C ILE A 36 -0.03 6.25 -6.10
N VAL A 37 -0.71 5.49 -6.98
CA VAL A 37 -1.47 6.07 -8.10
C VAL A 37 -2.64 6.91 -7.60
N GLU A 38 -3.40 6.42 -6.61
CA GLU A 38 -4.50 7.14 -5.98
C GLU A 38 -4.02 8.49 -5.40
N LEU A 39 -2.92 8.46 -4.65
CA LEU A 39 -2.33 9.66 -4.04
C LEU A 39 -1.81 10.66 -5.06
N LYS A 40 -1.33 10.18 -6.22
CA LYS A 40 -0.89 11.02 -7.34
C LYS A 40 -2.08 11.60 -8.13
N GLY A 41 -3.17 10.84 -8.24
CA GLY A 41 -4.40 11.21 -8.96
C GLY A 41 -5.34 12.13 -8.18
N GLY A 42 -5.20 12.20 -6.85
CA GLY A 42 -6.01 13.04 -5.95
C GLY A 42 -5.88 14.56 -6.12
N VAL A 43 -5.11 15.06 -7.10
CA VAL A 43 -5.09 16.48 -7.50
C VAL A 43 -6.11 16.78 -8.62
N LEU A 44 -6.69 15.76 -9.27
CA LEU A 44 -7.55 15.94 -10.46
C LEU A 44 -9.06 15.80 -10.22
N ILE A 45 -9.51 15.47 -9.00
CA ILE A 45 -10.95 15.32 -8.69
C ILE A 45 -11.37 16.31 -7.60
N ALA A 46 -11.07 17.58 -7.84
CA ALA A 46 -11.62 18.72 -7.09
C ALA A 46 -11.95 19.87 -8.05
N GLY A 47 -12.49 19.54 -9.22
CA GLY A 47 -12.98 20.45 -10.24
C GLY A 47 -14.30 19.97 -10.82
#